data_AF-A0A820JK31-F1
#
_entry.id   AF-A0A820JK31-F1
#
_cell.length_a   1.000
_cell.length_b   1.000
_cell.length_c   1.000
_cell.angle_alpha   90.00
_cell.angle_beta   90.00
_cell.angle_gamma   90.00
#
_symmetry.space_group_name_H-M   'P 1'
#
loop_
_entity.id
_entity.type
_entity.pdbx_description
1 polymer ?
#
loop_
_entity_poly.entity_id
_entity_poly.type
_entity_poly.pdbx_seq_one_letter_code
_entity_poly.pdbx_strand_id
1 'polypeptide(L)'
;AIALLSSLLINHTNIDQCPIYNCSSIINTTVYSNISSTTPILTSTSTVAYNRNLLYGTYCNEHEECTLSKNLFCQYEYNLNEKHCFCETTYFWNKYTQQCEPKKDINEICEYDNECRLDLGITCDLQSGTNIRRCRCMGEYYWSKLSNCGDLKIQDFVHC
;
A
#
# COMPACT_ATOMS: atom_id res chain seq x y z
N ALA A 1 5.46 54.50 35.15
CA ALA A 1 6.52 53.48 35.24
C ALA A 1 5.84 52.14 35.48
N ILE A 2 5.82 51.27 34.47
CA ILE A 2 5.18 49.95 34.54
C ILE A 2 6.27 48.96 34.94
N ALA A 3 6.09 48.30 36.09
CA ALA A 3 6.95 47.20 36.52
C ALA A 3 6.59 45.95 35.70
N LEU A 4 7.52 45.50 34.88
CA LEU A 4 7.55 44.17 34.29
C LEU A 4 8.07 43.19 35.35
N LEU A 5 7.27 42.20 35.73
CA LEU A 5 7.76 40.97 36.34
C LEU A 5 7.27 39.77 35.54
N SER A 6 8.25 39.20 34.88
CA SER A 6 8.34 37.99 34.09
C SER A 6 7.74 36.74 34.76
N SER A 7 7.00 35.95 33.97
CA SER A 7 6.87 34.51 34.17
C SER A 7 7.31 33.78 32.90
N LEU A 8 8.33 32.94 33.11
CA LEU A 8 8.96 32.01 32.19
C LEU A 8 7.99 30.85 31.93
N LEU A 9 7.70 30.52 30.67
CA LEU A 9 7.17 29.22 30.29
C LEU A 9 8.14 28.61 29.27
N ILE A 10 8.95 27.68 29.77
CA ILE A 10 9.87 26.85 29.01
C ILE A 10 9.03 25.95 28.12
N ASN A 11 9.04 26.21 26.81
CA ASN A 11 8.43 25.31 25.83
C ASN A 11 9.49 24.28 25.43
N HIS A 12 9.43 23.09 26.05
CA HIS A 12 10.17 21.93 25.56
C HIS A 12 9.43 21.37 24.34
N THR A 13 9.66 21.93 23.16
CA THR A 13 9.42 21.20 21.91
C THR A 13 10.65 20.38 21.61
N ASN A 14 10.58 19.09 21.96
CA ASN A 14 11.51 18.08 21.48
C ASN A 14 11.29 17.95 19.96
N ILE A 15 12.04 18.73 19.19
CA ILE A 15 12.11 18.62 17.73
C ILE A 15 13.25 17.64 17.47
N ASP A 16 12.93 16.36 17.44
CA ASP A 16 13.88 15.37 16.92
C ASP A 16 13.17 14.41 15.96
N GLN A 17 13.71 14.42 14.73
CA GLN A 17 13.58 13.46 13.64
C GLN A 17 12.36 13.55 12.71
N CYS A 18 12.38 14.59 11.86
CA CYS A 18 11.79 14.54 10.52
C CYS A 18 12.90 14.28 9.49
N PRO A 19 12.91 13.14 8.76
CA PRO A 19 13.70 13.04 7.54
C PRO A 19 12.85 13.46 6.33
N ILE A 20 13.27 14.58 5.74
CA ILE A 20 13.26 14.90 4.30
C ILE A 20 11.90 15.34 3.67
N TYR A 21 11.74 16.66 3.64
CA TYR A 21 11.19 17.50 2.56
C TYR A 21 9.93 17.04 1.80
N ASN A 22 8.76 17.50 2.27
CA ASN A 22 7.88 18.41 1.51
C ASN A 22 6.87 19.06 2.45
N CYS A 23 7.31 20.03 3.26
CA CYS A 23 6.41 20.82 4.08
C CYS A 23 5.58 21.75 3.18
N SER A 24 4.35 21.37 2.84
CA SER A 24 3.36 22.35 2.41
C SER A 24 2.82 23.06 3.65
N SER A 25 3.44 24.20 3.96
CA SER A 25 3.02 25.14 4.99
C SER A 25 1.63 25.71 4.67
N ILE A 26 0.68 25.64 5.61
CA ILE A 26 -0.53 26.48 5.56
C ILE A 26 -0.22 27.77 6.33
N ILE A 27 -0.17 28.91 5.62
CA ILE A 27 -0.20 30.23 6.24
C ILE A 27 -1.67 30.56 6.53
N ASN A 28 -2.11 30.41 7.79
CA ASN A 28 -3.39 30.95 8.23
C ASN A 28 -3.29 32.49 8.25
N THR A 29 -3.74 33.15 7.20
CA THR A 29 -3.95 34.60 7.20
C THR A 29 -5.43 34.88 7.44
N THR A 30 -5.79 35.12 8.70
CA THR A 30 -7.06 35.77 9.05
C THR A 30 -6.97 37.25 8.72
N VAL A 31 -7.42 37.65 7.52
CA VAL A 31 -7.60 39.06 7.17
C VAL A 31 -8.93 39.52 7.76
N TYR A 32 -8.88 40.25 8.89
CA TYR A 32 -10.02 41.04 9.35
C TYR A 32 -10.09 42.33 8.54
N SER A 33 -10.84 42.33 7.44
CA SER A 33 -11.26 43.58 6.79
C SER A 33 -12.56 44.07 7.43
N ASN A 34 -12.45 45.04 8.34
CA ASN A 34 -13.58 45.83 8.83
C ASN A 34 -14.15 46.65 7.67
N ILE A 35 -15.16 46.14 6.95
CA ILE A 35 -16.00 46.98 6.09
C ILE A 35 -17.45 46.51 6.20
N SER A 36 -18.29 47.43 6.67
CA SER A 36 -19.74 47.35 6.72
C SER A 36 -20.32 47.21 5.31
N SER A 37 -20.71 45.99 4.92
CA SER A 37 -21.87 45.76 4.04
C SER A 37 -22.22 44.27 4.03
N THR A 38 -23.51 43.98 3.99
CA THR A 38 -24.13 42.66 4.11
C THR A 38 -23.94 41.82 2.85
N THR A 39 -22.90 40.98 2.81
CA THR A 39 -22.88 39.75 2.00
C THR A 39 -22.03 38.68 2.69
N PRO A 40 -22.57 37.49 3.00
CA PRO A 40 -21.76 36.38 3.49
C PRO A 40 -20.84 35.91 2.35
N ILE A 41 -19.54 35.89 2.62
CA ILE A 41 -18.52 35.34 1.72
C ILE A 41 -18.68 33.81 1.75
N LEU A 42 -18.91 33.18 0.60
CA LEU A 42 -18.82 31.72 0.49
C LEU A 42 -17.41 31.28 0.87
N THR A 43 -17.26 30.65 2.03
CA THR A 43 -16.03 29.96 2.41
C THR A 43 -15.94 28.68 1.59
N SER A 44 -15.13 28.69 0.54
CA SER A 44 -14.72 27.46 -0.14
C SER A 44 -13.74 26.70 0.77
N THR A 45 -14.22 25.69 1.48
CA THR A 45 -13.34 24.69 2.10
C THR A 45 -12.75 23.82 0.99
N SER A 46 -11.59 24.20 0.47
CA SER A 46 -10.76 23.28 -0.31
C SER A 46 -10.10 22.32 0.68
N THR A 47 -10.65 21.12 0.83
CA THR A 47 -9.94 19.99 1.45
C THR A 47 -8.74 19.67 0.57
N VAL A 48 -7.57 20.17 0.93
CA VAL A 48 -6.31 19.79 0.29
C VAL A 48 -6.03 18.35 0.71
N ALA A 49 -6.21 17.40 -0.20
CA ALA A 49 -5.75 16.03 0.00
C ALA A 49 -4.22 16.06 0.10
N TYR A 50 -3.71 15.98 1.33
CA TYR A 50 -2.28 15.90 1.58
C TYR A 50 -1.82 14.51 1.13
N ASN A 51 -1.16 14.44 -0.03
CA ASN A 51 -0.60 13.19 -0.52
C ASN A 51 0.59 12.81 0.37
N ARG A 52 0.31 11.93 1.34
CA ARG A 52 1.28 11.50 2.36
C ARG A 52 2.42 10.63 1.82
N ASN A 53 2.33 10.15 0.57
CA ASN A 53 3.27 9.19 -0.03
C ASN A 53 3.65 8.07 0.96
N LEU A 54 2.64 7.47 1.58
CA LEU A 54 2.81 6.40 2.56
C LEU A 54 3.44 5.17 1.89
N LEU A 55 4.28 4.48 2.67
CA LEU A 55 5.03 3.31 2.23
C LEU A 55 4.22 2.03 2.43
N TYR A 56 4.68 0.95 1.81
CA TYR A 56 4.09 -0.39 1.94
C TYR A 56 3.90 -0.77 3.42
N GLY A 57 2.73 -1.32 3.75
CA GLY A 57 2.37 -1.77 5.09
C GLY A 57 2.03 -0.65 6.08
N THR A 58 1.94 0.61 5.64
CA THR A 58 1.55 1.73 6.51
C THR A 58 0.03 1.92 6.50
N TYR A 59 -0.55 2.22 7.67
CA TYR A 59 -1.98 2.53 7.80
C TYR A 59 -2.38 3.72 6.91
N CYS A 60 -3.53 3.65 6.27
CA CYS A 60 -4.05 4.69 5.37
C CYS A 60 -5.59 4.77 5.46
N ASN A 61 -6.20 5.90 5.06
CA ASN A 61 -7.67 6.00 4.96
C ASN A 61 -8.12 6.05 3.49
N GLU A 62 -7.36 6.77 2.67
CA GLU A 62 -7.61 7.03 1.25
C GLU A 62 -6.47 6.52 0.36
N HIS A 63 -6.79 6.22 -0.90
CA HIS A 63 -5.84 5.64 -1.84
C HIS A 63 -4.68 6.58 -2.16
N GLU A 64 -5.00 7.87 -2.29
CA GLU A 64 -4.11 8.97 -2.61
C GLU A 64 -3.07 9.25 -1.51
N GLU A 65 -3.24 8.66 -0.33
CA GLU A 65 -2.25 8.73 0.73
C GLU A 65 -1.04 7.83 0.45
N CYS A 66 -1.22 6.74 -0.29
CA CYS A 66 -0.17 5.77 -0.59
C CYS A 66 0.74 6.24 -1.73
N THR A 67 1.98 5.74 -1.75
CA THR A 67 2.94 6.09 -2.82
C THR A 67 2.52 5.50 -4.17
N LEU A 68 1.83 6.30 -4.99
CA LEU A 68 1.31 5.88 -6.29
C LEU A 68 2.40 5.53 -7.29
N SER A 69 3.58 6.17 -7.20
CA SER A 69 4.74 5.83 -8.05
C SER A 69 5.30 4.42 -7.81
N LYS A 70 4.88 3.77 -6.71
CA LYS A 70 5.19 2.38 -6.37
C LYS A 70 4.00 1.44 -6.60
N ASN A 71 2.92 1.94 -7.23
CA ASN A 71 1.65 1.25 -7.43
C ASN A 71 1.03 0.71 -6.13
N LEU A 72 1.12 1.49 -5.04
CA LEU A 72 0.52 1.14 -3.74
C LEU A 72 -0.91 1.66 -3.63
N PHE A 73 -1.79 0.82 -3.09
CA PHE A 73 -3.21 1.08 -2.90
C PHE A 73 -3.60 0.99 -1.43
N CYS A 74 -4.49 1.88 -0.99
CA CYS A 74 -5.03 1.82 0.34
C CYS A 74 -6.15 0.77 0.39
N GLN A 75 -5.83 -0.42 0.91
CA GLN A 75 -6.73 -1.56 0.90
C GLN A 75 -6.91 -2.14 2.29
N TYR A 76 -8.05 -2.80 2.48
CA TYR A 76 -8.42 -3.38 3.76
C TYR A 76 -7.70 -4.71 3.99
N GLU A 77 -7.04 -4.84 5.13
CA GLU A 77 -6.38 -6.08 5.56
C GLU A 77 -7.28 -6.80 6.57
N TYR A 78 -7.86 -7.92 6.15
CA TYR A 78 -8.81 -8.67 7.00
C TYR A 78 -8.18 -9.15 8.32
N ASN A 79 -6.88 -9.46 8.32
CA ASN A 79 -6.18 -9.93 9.51
C ASN A 79 -5.98 -8.84 10.58
N LEU A 80 -5.90 -7.57 10.16
CA LEU A 80 -5.66 -6.43 11.03
C LEU A 80 -6.92 -5.60 11.30
N ASN A 81 -8.00 -5.86 10.56
CA ASN A 81 -9.25 -5.11 10.62
C ASN A 81 -9.08 -3.61 10.32
N GLU A 82 -8.04 -3.26 9.55
CA GLU A 82 -7.62 -1.88 9.27
C GLU A 82 -7.12 -1.76 7.82
N LYS A 83 -7.13 -0.54 7.28
CA LYS A 83 -6.64 -0.24 5.93
C LYS A 83 -5.15 0.10 5.93
N HIS A 84 -4.41 -0.49 5.00
CA HIS A 84 -2.98 -0.28 4.85
C HIS A 84 -2.60 -0.16 3.37
N CYS A 85 -1.46 0.48 3.10
CA CYS A 85 -0.91 0.62 1.76
C CYS A 85 -0.29 -0.71 1.31
N PHE A 86 -0.91 -1.38 0.36
CA PHE A 86 -0.43 -2.65 -0.20
C PHE A 86 -0.52 -2.65 -1.71
N CYS A 87 0.04 -3.67 -2.35
CA CYS A 87 -0.14 -3.88 -3.78
C CYS A 87 -1.57 -4.32 -4.07
N GLU A 88 -2.08 -3.89 -5.23
CA GLU A 88 -3.33 -4.43 -5.77
C GLU A 88 -3.27 -5.97 -5.83
N THR A 89 -4.43 -6.63 -5.77
CA THR A 89 -4.54 -8.09 -5.65
C THR A 89 -3.79 -8.90 -6.72
N THR A 90 -3.58 -8.34 -7.92
CA THR A 90 -2.83 -8.95 -9.04
C THR A 90 -1.34 -8.64 -9.02
N TYR A 91 -0.85 -7.91 -8.01
CA TYR A 91 0.54 -7.50 -7.84
C TYR A 91 1.10 -8.02 -6.51
N PHE A 92 2.41 -8.12 -6.43
CA PHE A 92 3.13 -8.46 -5.19
C PHE A 92 4.18 -7.40 -4.89
N TRP A 93 4.51 -7.25 -3.61
CA TRP A 93 5.55 -6.31 -3.20
C TRP A 93 6.93 -6.94 -3.39
N ASN A 94 7.69 -6.44 -4.36
CA ASN A 94 9.06 -6.86 -4.55
C ASN A 94 9.97 -6.05 -3.62
N LYS A 95 10.49 -6.70 -2.57
CA LYS A 95 11.39 -6.09 -1.57
C LYS A 95 12.70 -5.56 -2.17
N TYR A 96 13.15 -6.10 -3.30
CA TYR A 96 14.41 -5.73 -3.96
C TYR A 96 14.26 -4.47 -4.80
N THR A 97 13.18 -4.37 -5.59
CA THR A 97 12.90 -3.18 -6.42
C THR A 97 12.13 -2.11 -5.66
N GLN A 98 11.57 -2.45 -4.48
CA GLN A 98 10.72 -1.60 -3.65
C GLN A 98 9.49 -1.05 -4.39
N GLN A 99 8.88 -1.89 -5.22
CA GLN A 99 7.73 -1.58 -6.05
C GLN A 99 6.76 -2.76 -6.09
N CYS A 100 5.50 -2.47 -6.38
CA CYS A 100 4.53 -3.51 -6.71
C CYS A 100 4.76 -3.99 -8.15
N GLU A 101 5.04 -5.28 -8.28
CA GLU A 101 5.27 -5.95 -9.56
C GLU A 101 4.12 -6.92 -9.86
N PRO A 102 3.79 -7.16 -11.14
CA PRO A 102 2.76 -8.12 -11.51
C PRO A 102 3.04 -9.49 -10.91
N LYS A 103 2.03 -10.13 -10.35
CA LYS A 103 2.14 -11.52 -9.92
C LYS A 103 2.45 -12.43 -11.10
N LYS A 104 3.26 -13.43 -10.82
CA LYS A 104 3.82 -14.38 -11.75
C LYS A 104 2.81 -15.45 -12.14
N ASP A 105 2.78 -15.76 -13.42
CA ASP A 105 1.96 -16.78 -14.04
C ASP A 105 2.60 -18.18 -13.94
N ILE A 106 1.89 -19.18 -14.45
CA ILE A 106 2.32 -20.58 -14.41
C ILE A 106 3.72 -20.77 -15.03
N ASN A 107 4.54 -21.57 -14.35
CA ASN A 107 5.94 -21.90 -14.68
C ASN A 107 6.96 -20.76 -14.60
N GLU A 108 6.58 -19.55 -14.20
CA GLU A 108 7.57 -18.49 -13.93
C GLU A 108 8.35 -18.76 -12.64
N ILE A 109 9.59 -18.26 -12.56
CA ILE A 109 10.48 -18.48 -11.40
C ILE A 109 10.02 -17.60 -10.24
N CYS A 110 9.87 -18.16 -9.06
CA CYS A 110 9.43 -17.47 -7.85
C CYS A 110 10.31 -17.83 -6.65
N GLU A 111 10.30 -17.01 -5.60
CA GLU A 111 10.94 -17.31 -4.31
C GLU A 111 9.88 -17.65 -3.26
N TYR A 112 8.76 -16.91 -3.26
CA TYR A 112 7.66 -17.02 -2.30
C TYR A 112 6.29 -17.16 -2.99
N ASP A 113 5.32 -17.75 -2.26
CA ASP A 113 3.95 -17.99 -2.76
C ASP A 113 3.20 -16.72 -3.15
N ASN A 114 3.43 -15.62 -2.43
CA ASN A 114 2.77 -14.35 -2.68
C ASN A 114 3.19 -13.69 -4.01
N GLU A 115 4.28 -14.15 -4.63
CA GLU A 115 4.68 -13.73 -5.97
C GLU A 115 3.82 -14.35 -7.06
N CYS A 116 3.16 -15.48 -6.81
CA CYS A 116 2.34 -16.19 -7.78
C CYS A 116 0.88 -15.72 -7.73
N ARG A 117 0.14 -15.98 -8.83
CA ARG A 117 -1.31 -15.77 -8.92
C ARG A 117 -2.11 -16.75 -8.03
N LEU A 118 -2.08 -16.49 -6.72
CA LEU A 118 -2.85 -17.24 -5.72
C LEU A 118 -4.36 -17.20 -5.97
N ASP A 119 -4.85 -16.12 -6.60
CA ASP A 119 -6.24 -15.99 -7.06
C ASP A 119 -6.62 -17.03 -8.13
N LEU A 120 -5.64 -17.61 -8.80
CA LEU A 120 -5.80 -18.70 -9.77
C LEU A 120 -5.42 -20.07 -9.20
N GLY A 121 -5.12 -20.16 -7.90
CA GLY A 121 -4.69 -21.39 -7.22
C GLY A 121 -3.23 -21.79 -7.52
N ILE A 122 -2.40 -20.84 -7.97
CA ILE A 122 -0.98 -21.07 -8.28
C ILE A 122 -0.12 -20.68 -7.08
N THR A 123 0.74 -21.58 -6.62
CA THR A 123 1.68 -21.40 -5.51
C THR A 123 3.13 -21.57 -5.98
N CYS A 124 4.10 -21.11 -5.20
CA CYS A 124 5.52 -21.19 -5.51
C CYS A 124 6.10 -22.53 -5.04
N ASP A 125 6.19 -23.50 -5.95
CA ASP A 125 6.60 -24.87 -5.61
C ASP A 125 7.96 -25.24 -6.24
N LEU A 126 8.65 -26.20 -5.62
CA LEU A 126 9.91 -26.71 -6.10
C LEU A 126 9.72 -27.51 -7.39
N GLN A 127 10.46 -27.16 -8.44
CA GLN A 127 10.45 -27.94 -9.67
C GLN A 127 11.24 -29.23 -9.47
N SER A 128 10.55 -30.37 -9.64
CA SER A 128 11.11 -31.72 -9.54
C SER A 128 12.42 -31.86 -10.32
N GLY A 129 13.47 -32.34 -9.63
CA GLY A 129 14.80 -32.53 -10.21
C GLY A 129 15.67 -31.27 -10.27
N THR A 130 15.25 -30.16 -9.67
CA THR A 130 16.02 -28.90 -9.61
C THR A 130 15.90 -28.23 -8.24
N ASN A 131 16.78 -27.25 -7.97
CA ASN A 131 16.66 -26.35 -6.82
C ASN A 131 15.89 -25.05 -7.16
N ILE A 132 15.21 -25.01 -8.30
CA ILE A 132 14.49 -23.84 -8.79
C ILE A 132 13.02 -23.96 -8.40
N ARG A 133 12.47 -22.89 -7.83
CA ARG A 133 11.05 -22.78 -7.53
C ARG A 133 10.32 -22.08 -8.65
N ARG A 134 9.13 -22.56 -8.98
CA ARG A 134 8.27 -22.00 -10.02
C ARG A 134 6.81 -21.96 -9.57
N CYS A 135 6.08 -20.99 -10.10
CA CYS A 135 4.64 -20.90 -9.89
C CYS A 135 3.95 -22.11 -10.54
N ARG A 136 3.27 -22.93 -9.72
CA ARG A 136 2.63 -24.19 -10.10
C ARG A 136 1.30 -24.35 -9.39
N CYS A 137 0.42 -25.16 -9.95
CA CYS A 137 -0.81 -25.53 -9.26
C CYS A 137 -0.52 -26.31 -7.98
N MET A 138 -1.28 -26.01 -6.93
CA MET A 138 -1.13 -26.65 -5.64
C MET A 138 -1.35 -28.18 -5.74
N GLY A 139 -0.43 -28.98 -5.21
CA GLY A 139 -0.60 -30.42 -5.02
C GLY A 139 -1.02 -31.20 -6.28
N GLU A 140 -2.20 -31.80 -6.21
CA GLU A 140 -2.74 -32.70 -7.23
C GLU A 140 -3.41 -31.96 -8.39
N TYR A 141 -3.52 -30.63 -8.41
CA TYR A 141 -4.20 -29.96 -9.52
C TYR A 141 -3.25 -29.71 -10.70
N TYR A 142 -3.76 -29.76 -11.94
CA TYR A 142 -3.05 -29.35 -13.15
C TYR A 142 -3.61 -28.04 -13.69
N TRP A 143 -2.75 -27.33 -14.42
CA TRP A 143 -3.11 -26.09 -15.09
C TRP A 143 -3.88 -26.40 -16.38
N SER A 144 -5.10 -25.90 -16.50
CA SER A 144 -5.86 -25.87 -17.75
C SER A 144 -6.32 -24.46 -18.09
N LYS A 145 -6.47 -24.16 -19.37
CA LYS A 145 -6.98 -22.86 -19.83
C LYS A 145 -8.46 -22.63 -19.43
N LEU A 146 -9.17 -23.68 -19.05
CA LEU A 146 -10.61 -23.63 -18.75
C LEU A 146 -10.86 -23.46 -17.26
N SER A 147 -10.05 -24.08 -16.39
CA SER A 147 -10.26 -24.09 -14.94
C SER A 147 -9.06 -23.60 -14.13
N ASN A 148 -8.00 -23.10 -14.78
CA ASN A 148 -6.73 -22.76 -14.14
C ASN A 148 -6.18 -23.97 -13.37
N CYS A 149 -5.99 -23.86 -12.05
CA CYS A 149 -5.61 -24.98 -11.19
C CYS A 149 -6.82 -25.76 -10.63
N GLY A 150 -7.91 -25.87 -11.39
CA GLY A 150 -9.15 -26.50 -10.95
C GLY A 150 -9.28 -27.99 -11.28
N ASP A 151 -8.47 -28.51 -12.21
CA ASP A 151 -8.58 -29.90 -12.65
C ASP A 151 -7.61 -30.82 -11.89
N LEU A 152 -8.09 -31.97 -11.41
CA LEU A 152 -7.25 -32.96 -10.73
C LEU A 152 -6.33 -33.67 -11.73
N LYS A 153 -5.04 -33.81 -11.39
CA LYS A 153 -4.07 -34.70 -12.02
C LYS A 153 -4.58 -36.11 -11.78
N ILE A 154 -5.34 -36.62 -12.75
CA ILE A 154 -5.67 -38.04 -12.77
C ILE A 154 -4.33 -38.77 -12.81
N GLN A 155 -3.95 -39.44 -11.73
CA GLN A 155 -2.94 -40.47 -11.81
C GLN A 155 -3.56 -41.56 -12.67
N ASP A 156 -3.20 -41.57 -13.96
CA ASP A 156 -3.44 -42.71 -14.83
C ASP A 156 -2.67 -43.91 -14.25
N PHE A 157 -3.27 -44.60 -13.28
CA PHE A 157 -2.98 -45.98 -12.97
C PHE A 157 -3.55 -46.84 -14.11
N VAL A 158 -2.98 -46.69 -15.30
CA VAL A 158 -3.11 -47.70 -16.36
C VAL A 158 -2.14 -48.82 -15.99
N HIS A 159 -2.59 -49.71 -15.11
CA HIS A 159 -2.10 -51.09 -15.12
C HIS A 159 -2.94 -51.83 -16.16
N CYS A 160 -2.38 -52.00 -17.36
CA CYS A 160 -2.74 -53.11 -18.25
C CYS A 160 -1.78 -54.25 -18.00
#